data_AF-E7A267-F1
#
_entry.id   AF-E7A267-F1
#
_cell.length_a   1.000
_cell.length_b   1.000
_cell.length_c   1.000
_cell.angle_alpha   90.00
_cell.angle_beta   90.00
_cell.angle_gamma   90.00
#
_symmetry.space_group_name_H-M   'P 1'
#
loop_
_entity.id
_entity.type
_entity.pdbx_description
1 polymer ?
#
loop_
_entity_poly.entity_id
_entity_poly.type
_entity_poly.pdbx_seq_one_letter_code
_entity_poly.pdbx_strand_id
1 'polypeptide(L)'
;MSSATEDRAAFHLLGHPLPALIDLASTSGTTVDLFTLSLRQPILLFLYPSTASPLRATPAAWPTIRGASGCTPHLTTVNAHLPTLLAKEPELHIFGLSTQSHAEQLEAKTRLGLKFELLSDEAGLLREALDIPCFEVEGRRYFRRMTLLLRGGQITRVDYPVERVEEAGKRAEGLLRSEQELMEEVEARDAAAAAAAAKAQAEAQA
;
A
#
# COMPACT_ATOMS: atom_id res chain seq x y z
N MET A 1 -14.78 -17.28 19.95
CA MET A 1 -14.94 -16.88 18.53
C MET A 1 -14.80 -15.36 18.47
N SER A 2 -13.58 -14.85 18.26
CA SER A 2 -13.36 -13.41 18.11
C SER A 2 -13.64 -13.06 16.66
N SER A 3 -14.80 -12.48 16.35
CA SER A 3 -14.98 -11.82 15.06
C SER A 3 -14.00 -10.65 15.05
N ALA A 4 -12.90 -10.76 14.30
CA ALA A 4 -12.02 -9.63 14.08
C ALA A 4 -12.88 -8.50 13.51
N THR A 5 -13.04 -7.41 14.27
CA THR A 5 -13.68 -6.20 13.76
C THR A 5 -12.89 -5.75 12.55
N GLU A 6 -13.53 -5.74 11.39
CA GLU A 6 -12.90 -5.32 10.14
C GLU A 6 -12.47 -3.85 10.29
N ASP A 7 -11.17 -3.58 10.16
CA ASP A 7 -10.64 -2.24 10.22
C ASP A 7 -10.93 -1.52 8.90
N ARG A 8 -11.87 -0.57 8.94
CA ARG A 8 -12.36 0.16 7.76
C ARG A 8 -11.83 1.59 7.66
N ALA A 9 -10.78 1.94 8.40
CA ALA A 9 -10.31 3.33 8.49
C ALA A 9 -9.87 3.95 7.15
N ALA A 10 -9.53 3.14 6.14
CA ALA A 10 -9.11 3.60 4.81
C ALA A 10 -10.21 3.52 3.74
N PHE A 11 -11.45 3.15 4.09
CA PHE A 11 -12.51 2.89 3.09
C PHE A 11 -12.87 4.13 2.28
N HIS A 12 -12.79 5.32 2.88
CA HIS A 12 -13.07 6.60 2.20
C HIS A 12 -12.05 6.94 1.11
N LEU A 13 -10.89 6.29 1.08
CA LEU A 13 -9.88 6.52 0.07
C LEU A 13 -10.28 5.92 -1.28
N LEU A 14 -11.11 4.87 -1.32
CA LEU A 14 -11.51 4.26 -2.58
C LEU A 14 -12.36 5.24 -3.41
N GLY A 15 -11.89 5.57 -4.61
CA GLY A 15 -12.52 6.54 -5.50
C GLY A 15 -12.23 8.00 -5.14
N HIS A 16 -11.42 8.27 -4.11
CA HIS A 16 -11.11 9.63 -3.71
C HIS A 16 -10.21 10.32 -4.76
N PRO A 17 -10.51 11.56 -5.17
CA PRO A 17 -9.63 12.32 -6.05
C PRO A 17 -8.32 12.67 -5.33
N LEU A 18 -7.19 12.60 -6.04
CA LEU A 18 -5.92 13.01 -5.46
C LEU A 18 -5.87 14.53 -5.33
N PRO A 19 -5.31 15.06 -4.22
CA PRO A 19 -5.08 16.48 -4.08
C PRO A 19 -4.02 16.95 -5.09
N ALA A 20 -4.32 18.05 -5.78
CA ALA A 20 -3.37 18.68 -6.70
C ALA A 20 -2.39 19.59 -5.93
N LEU A 21 -1.24 19.88 -6.55
CA LEU A 21 -0.25 20.86 -6.06
C LEU A 21 0.41 20.46 -4.72
N ILE A 22 0.63 19.17 -4.50
CA ILE A 22 1.45 18.66 -3.39
C ILE A 22 2.73 18.05 -3.95
N ASP A 23 3.85 18.73 -3.72
CA ASP A 23 5.18 18.27 -4.11
C ASP A 23 5.81 17.42 -3.01
N LEU A 24 5.97 16.11 -3.28
CA LEU A 24 6.64 15.19 -2.36
C LEU A 24 8.11 15.03 -2.73
N ALA A 25 9.02 15.21 -1.77
CA ALA A 25 10.44 15.00 -2.00
C ALA A 25 10.73 13.52 -2.27
N SER A 26 11.38 13.21 -3.38
CA SER A 26 11.72 11.86 -3.83
C SER A 26 13.21 11.57 -3.67
N THR A 27 13.54 10.33 -3.35
CA THR A 27 14.93 9.83 -3.34
C THR A 27 15.64 9.85 -4.69
N SER A 28 14.95 10.21 -5.77
CA SER A 28 15.54 10.52 -7.08
C SER A 28 16.26 11.88 -7.11
N GLY A 29 16.10 12.70 -6.05
CA GLY A 29 16.60 14.07 -6.00
C GLY A 29 15.65 15.10 -6.63
N THR A 30 14.42 14.70 -6.95
CA THR A 30 13.37 15.57 -7.52
C THR A 30 12.14 15.60 -6.61
N THR A 31 11.14 16.40 -6.95
CA THR A 31 9.80 16.31 -6.35
C THR A 31 8.86 15.51 -7.25
N VAL A 32 7.80 14.95 -6.66
CA VAL A 32 6.75 14.21 -7.35
C VAL A 32 5.38 14.74 -6.91
N ASP A 33 4.60 15.21 -7.88
CA ASP A 33 3.16 15.44 -7.74
C ASP A 33 2.41 14.18 -8.20
N LEU A 34 1.79 13.48 -7.25
CA LEU A 34 1.06 12.24 -7.51
C LEU A 34 -0.19 12.45 -8.35
N PHE A 35 -0.91 13.57 -8.20
CA PHE A 35 -2.07 13.89 -9.01
C PHE A 35 -1.64 14.03 -10.47
N THR A 36 -0.69 14.92 -10.74
CA THR A 36 -0.21 15.22 -12.10
C THR A 36 0.44 14.02 -12.80
N LEU A 37 1.15 13.18 -12.05
CA LEU A 37 1.73 11.94 -12.59
C LEU A 37 0.66 10.90 -12.91
N SER A 38 -0.30 10.70 -12.00
CA SER A 38 -1.36 9.68 -12.15
C SER A 38 -2.30 9.92 -13.33
N LEU A 39 -2.40 11.17 -13.82
CA LEU A 39 -3.14 11.50 -15.04
C LEU A 39 -2.54 10.87 -16.30
N ARG A 40 -1.25 10.54 -16.28
CA ARG A 40 -0.51 10.03 -17.43
C ARG A 40 -0.11 8.57 -17.28
N GLN A 41 0.25 8.15 -16.07
CA GLN A 41 0.79 6.82 -15.81
C GLN A 41 0.24 6.27 -14.48
N PRO A 42 -0.03 4.96 -14.39
CA PRO A 42 -0.50 4.33 -13.17
C PRO A 42 0.59 4.35 -12.08
N ILE A 43 0.19 4.43 -10.82
CA ILE A 43 1.11 4.47 -9.68
C ILE A 43 0.67 3.46 -8.61
N LEU A 44 1.57 2.57 -8.18
CA LEU A 44 1.44 1.84 -6.93
C LEU A 44 2.18 2.57 -5.82
N LEU A 45 1.45 2.99 -4.79
CA LEU A 45 1.95 3.74 -3.65
C LEU A 45 1.87 2.89 -2.38
N PHE A 46 3.02 2.53 -1.83
CA PHE A 46 3.15 1.71 -0.62
C PHE A 46 3.36 2.61 0.60
N LEU A 47 2.31 2.80 1.39
CA LEU A 47 2.36 3.58 2.63
C LEU A 47 2.84 2.70 3.77
N TYR A 48 3.81 3.19 4.53
CA TYR A 48 4.35 2.45 5.67
C TYR A 48 4.65 3.37 6.86
N PRO A 49 4.60 2.84 8.09
CA PRO A 49 4.84 3.65 9.29
C PRO A 49 6.22 4.31 9.31
N SER A 50 7.28 3.51 9.40
CA SER A 50 8.67 3.98 9.45
C SER A 50 9.64 2.82 9.23
N THR A 51 10.68 3.03 8.46
CA THR A 51 11.87 2.17 8.47
C THR A 51 12.79 2.58 9.62
N ALA A 52 13.52 1.62 10.19
CA ALA A 52 14.61 1.95 11.12
C ALA A 52 15.69 2.73 10.37
N SER A 53 16.28 3.74 11.00
CA SER A 53 17.31 4.59 10.40
C SER A 53 18.45 4.84 11.39
N PRO A 54 19.72 4.93 10.97
CA PRO A 54 20.81 5.38 11.82
C PRO A 54 20.71 6.88 12.17
N LEU A 55 19.94 7.65 11.41
CA LEU A 55 19.76 9.09 11.62
C LEU A 55 18.80 9.40 12.79
N ARG A 56 17.98 8.42 13.19
CA ARG A 56 16.99 8.59 14.26
C ARG A 56 16.72 7.27 14.97
N ALA A 57 16.77 7.30 16.31
CA ALA A 57 16.42 6.15 17.13
C ALA A 57 14.94 5.76 16.93
N THR A 58 14.68 4.46 16.92
CA THR A 58 13.31 3.94 16.92
C THR A 58 12.70 4.12 18.32
N PRO A 59 11.44 4.58 18.44
CA PRO A 59 10.76 4.75 19.73
C PRO A 59 10.79 3.48 20.59
N ALA A 60 10.93 3.62 21.91
CA ALA A 60 11.04 2.46 22.80
C ALA A 60 9.77 1.58 22.79
N ALA A 61 8.60 2.22 22.63
CA ALA A 61 7.31 1.53 22.54
C ALA A 61 7.07 0.85 21.19
N TRP A 62 7.93 1.04 20.19
CA TRP A 62 7.70 0.55 18.82
C TRP A 62 7.37 -0.95 18.72
N PRO A 63 8.06 -1.86 19.45
CA PRO A 63 7.77 -3.29 19.36
C PRO A 63 6.40 -3.70 19.90
N THR A 64 5.76 -2.87 20.73
CA THR A 64 4.46 -3.18 21.35
C THR A 64 3.27 -2.71 20.50
N ILE A 65 3.52 -1.88 19.49
CA ILE A 65 2.48 -1.28 18.65
C ILE A 65 2.17 -2.21 17.47
N ARG A 66 0.93 -2.69 17.40
CA ARG A 66 0.44 -3.53 16.29
C ARG A 66 0.62 -2.79 14.96
N GLY A 67 1.34 -3.41 14.04
CA GLY A 67 1.56 -2.89 12.67
C GLY A 67 2.73 -1.91 12.53
N ALA A 68 3.41 -1.52 13.62
CA ALA A 68 4.55 -0.61 13.57
C ALA A 68 5.83 -1.27 13.01
N SER A 69 6.06 -2.55 13.34
CA SER A 69 7.15 -3.34 12.79
C SER A 69 6.82 -3.87 11.37
N GLY A 70 7.84 -4.34 10.64
CA GLY A 70 7.66 -4.97 9.32
C GLY A 70 7.75 -4.01 8.12
N CYS A 71 8.25 -2.78 8.30
CA CYS A 71 8.46 -1.83 7.18
C CYS A 71 9.52 -2.30 6.18
N THR A 72 10.61 -2.90 6.67
CA THR A 72 11.64 -3.49 5.81
C THR A 72 11.08 -4.63 4.93
N PRO A 73 10.50 -5.73 5.49
CA PRO A 73 9.96 -6.81 4.66
C PRO A 73 8.88 -6.33 3.69
N HIS A 74 8.05 -5.36 4.07
CA HIS A 74 7.07 -4.75 3.17
C HIS A 74 7.71 -4.16 1.92
N LEU A 75 8.74 -3.31 2.07
CA LEU A 75 9.43 -2.68 0.95
C LEU A 75 10.29 -3.68 0.17
N THR A 76 10.98 -4.60 0.84
CA THR A 76 11.87 -5.56 0.17
C THR A 76 11.11 -6.63 -0.60
N THR A 77 9.94 -7.08 -0.13
CA THR A 77 9.08 -7.98 -0.91
C THR A 77 8.59 -7.29 -2.19
N VAL A 78 8.17 -6.03 -2.11
CA VAL A 78 7.80 -5.26 -3.31
C VAL A 78 8.99 -5.13 -4.25
N ASN A 79 10.18 -4.84 -3.73
CA ASN A 79 11.42 -4.77 -4.53
C ASN A 79 11.70 -6.08 -5.29
N ALA A 80 11.43 -7.23 -4.67
CA ALA A 80 11.58 -8.55 -5.29
C ALA A 80 10.53 -8.83 -6.38
N HIS A 81 9.31 -8.27 -6.23
CA HIS A 81 8.20 -8.44 -7.15
C HIS A 81 8.17 -7.42 -8.31
N LEU A 82 9.08 -6.44 -8.34
CA LEU A 82 9.15 -5.44 -9.41
C LEU A 82 9.07 -6.04 -10.83
N PRO A 83 9.82 -7.11 -11.18
CA PRO A 83 9.74 -7.67 -12.54
C PRO A 83 8.34 -8.17 -12.89
N THR A 84 7.64 -8.79 -11.94
CA THR A 84 6.27 -9.29 -12.14
C THR A 84 5.28 -8.14 -12.28
N LEU A 85 5.40 -7.11 -11.45
CA LEU A 85 4.54 -5.92 -11.50
C LEU A 85 4.71 -5.18 -12.83
N LEU A 86 5.95 -4.95 -13.26
CA LEU A 86 6.26 -4.25 -14.52
C LEU A 86 5.96 -5.11 -15.76
N ALA A 87 6.00 -6.44 -15.66
CA ALA A 87 5.55 -7.31 -16.74
C ALA A 87 4.02 -7.21 -16.95
N LYS A 88 3.26 -7.01 -15.88
CA LYS A 88 1.81 -6.78 -15.95
C LYS A 88 1.48 -5.37 -16.44
N GLU A 89 2.21 -4.37 -15.97
CA GLU A 89 1.98 -2.98 -16.33
C GLU A 89 3.31 -2.23 -16.55
N PRO A 90 3.81 -2.18 -17.80
CA PRO A 90 5.14 -1.63 -18.11
C PRO A 90 5.33 -0.15 -17.77
N GLU A 91 4.25 0.64 -17.78
CA GLU A 91 4.28 2.08 -17.50
C GLU A 91 4.08 2.41 -16.01
N LEU A 92 4.04 1.40 -15.15
CA LEU A 92 3.75 1.55 -13.74
C LEU A 92 4.88 2.25 -12.98
N HIS A 93 4.54 3.33 -12.29
CA HIS A 93 5.40 3.91 -11.25
C HIS A 93 5.17 3.21 -9.92
N ILE A 94 6.25 3.01 -9.18
CA ILE A 94 6.22 2.38 -7.86
C ILE A 94 6.91 3.30 -6.88
N PHE A 95 6.22 3.65 -5.80
CA PHE A 95 6.76 4.49 -4.73
C PHE A 95 6.49 3.89 -3.36
N GLY A 96 7.45 4.00 -2.45
CA GLY A 96 7.17 3.93 -1.02
C GLY A 96 6.90 5.33 -0.46
N LEU A 97 6.06 5.46 0.56
CA LEU A 97 5.74 6.73 1.19
C LEU A 97 5.65 6.60 2.72
N SER A 98 6.31 7.51 3.43
CA SER A 98 6.14 7.69 4.89
C SER A 98 6.32 9.14 5.32
N THR A 99 6.08 9.41 6.60
CA THR A 99 6.33 10.71 7.24
C THR A 99 7.80 10.94 7.61
N GLN A 100 8.69 10.00 7.24
CA GLN A 100 10.13 10.17 7.45
C GLN A 100 10.70 11.23 6.50
N SER A 101 11.71 11.96 6.96
CA SER A 101 12.38 13.00 6.19
C SER A 101 13.02 12.46 4.91
N HIS A 102 13.25 13.32 3.92
CA HIS A 102 13.95 12.92 2.68
C HIS A 102 15.32 12.26 2.97
N ALA A 103 16.06 12.73 3.98
CA ALA A 103 17.34 12.14 4.36
C ALA A 103 17.20 10.72 4.91
N GLU A 104 16.19 10.47 5.76
CA GLU A 104 15.86 9.13 6.25
C GLU A 104 15.41 8.21 5.10
N GLN A 105 14.62 8.72 4.15
CA GLN A 105 14.19 7.97 2.97
C GLN A 105 15.36 7.57 2.07
N LEU A 106 16.28 8.50 1.79
CA LEU A 106 17.44 8.25 0.95
C LEU A 106 18.39 7.22 1.58
N GLU A 107 18.58 7.32 2.89
CA GLU A 107 19.32 6.32 3.67
C GLU A 107 18.66 4.94 3.55
N ALA A 108 17.35 4.85 3.78
CA ALA A 108 16.62 3.60 3.72
C ALA A 108 16.67 2.96 2.34
N LYS A 109 16.43 3.73 1.26
CA LYS A 109 16.55 3.26 -0.12
C LYS A 109 17.93 2.65 -0.38
N THR A 110 18.98 3.37 0.02
CA THR A 110 20.38 2.97 -0.21
C THR A 110 20.72 1.69 0.55
N ARG A 111 20.45 1.66 1.85
CA ARG A 111 20.74 0.50 2.71
C ARG A 111 19.95 -0.75 2.31
N LEU A 112 18.70 -0.58 1.87
CA LEU A 112 17.84 -1.70 1.48
C LEU A 112 18.01 -2.11 0.01
N GLY A 113 18.78 -1.36 -0.80
CA GLY A 113 18.97 -1.64 -2.22
C GLY A 113 17.67 -1.60 -3.02
N LEU A 114 16.77 -0.66 -2.71
CA LEU A 114 15.48 -0.55 -3.40
C LEU A 114 15.69 0.00 -4.82
N LYS A 115 15.02 -0.62 -5.79
CA LYS A 115 15.04 -0.25 -7.22
C LYS A 115 13.84 0.62 -7.61
N PHE A 116 13.19 1.20 -6.62
CA PHE A 116 12.10 2.17 -6.76
C PHE A 116 12.33 3.31 -5.78
N GLU A 117 11.62 4.42 -5.97
CA GLU A 117 11.84 5.64 -5.19
C GLU A 117 10.98 5.68 -3.92
N LEU A 118 11.49 6.36 -2.90
CA LEU A 118 10.75 6.66 -1.68
C LEU A 118 10.42 8.14 -1.63
N LEU A 119 9.18 8.44 -1.25
CA LEU A 119 8.62 9.78 -1.13
C LEU A 119 8.52 10.15 0.36
N SER A 120 8.76 11.42 0.66
CA SER A 120 8.63 11.98 2.00
C SER A 120 7.39 12.89 2.08
N ASP A 121 6.47 12.54 2.98
CA ASP A 121 5.38 13.44 3.44
C ASP A 121 5.68 13.94 4.85
N GLU A 122 6.91 14.40 5.09
CA GLU A 122 7.35 14.92 6.40
C GLU A 122 6.50 16.09 6.89
N ALA A 123 6.03 16.94 5.96
CA ALA A 123 5.13 18.05 6.27
C ALA A 123 3.67 17.61 6.52
N GLY A 124 3.31 16.37 6.17
CA GLY A 124 1.97 15.82 6.37
C GLY A 124 0.89 16.42 5.45
N LEU A 125 1.27 17.04 4.34
CA LEU A 125 0.33 17.68 3.41
C LEU A 125 -0.58 16.66 2.74
N LEU A 126 0.00 15.55 2.27
CA LEU A 126 -0.79 14.49 1.63
C LEU A 126 -1.65 13.76 2.66
N ARG A 127 -1.07 13.47 3.84
CA ARG A 127 -1.78 12.90 4.99
C ARG A 127 -3.04 13.68 5.32
N GLU A 128 -2.93 15.00 5.44
CA GLU A 128 -4.05 15.87 5.82
C GLU A 128 -5.10 15.94 4.73
N ALA A 129 -4.68 16.10 3.48
CA ALA A 129 -5.59 16.25 2.36
C ALA A 129 -6.42 14.98 2.06
N LEU A 130 -5.89 13.79 2.37
CA LEU A 130 -6.57 12.52 2.14
C LEU A 130 -7.14 11.89 3.43
N ASP A 131 -6.97 12.53 4.59
CA ASP A 131 -7.25 11.96 5.91
C ASP A 131 -6.67 10.54 6.05
N ILE A 132 -5.36 10.41 5.76
CA ILE A 132 -4.68 9.11 5.75
C ILE A 132 -4.66 8.54 7.18
N PRO A 133 -5.13 7.29 7.39
CA PRO A 133 -5.10 6.65 8.69
C PRO A 133 -3.70 6.60 9.31
N CYS A 134 -3.60 7.08 10.55
CA CYS A 134 -2.35 7.15 11.30
C CYS A 134 -2.46 6.51 12.70
N PHE A 135 -1.32 6.35 13.34
CA PHE A 135 -1.18 6.23 14.79
C PHE A 135 -0.09 7.20 15.27
N GLU A 136 -0.10 7.52 16.56
CA GLU A 136 0.83 8.49 17.16
C GLU A 136 1.73 7.83 18.19
N VAL A 137 3.02 8.16 18.16
CA VAL A 137 4.04 7.73 19.12
C VAL A 137 4.98 8.89 19.38
N GLU A 138 5.22 9.23 20.65
CA GLU A 138 6.15 10.30 21.04
C GLU A 138 5.88 11.63 20.28
N GLY A 139 4.58 11.97 20.09
CA GLY A 139 4.14 13.20 19.41
C GLY A 139 4.32 13.19 17.89
N ARG A 140 4.63 12.05 17.28
CA ARG A 140 4.80 11.88 15.83
C ARG A 140 3.73 10.97 15.25
N ARG A 141 3.24 11.33 14.08
CA ARG A 141 2.26 10.54 13.32
C ARG A 141 2.96 9.62 12.32
N TYR A 142 2.49 8.39 12.29
CA TYR A 142 2.96 7.35 11.38
C TYR A 142 1.77 6.78 10.61
N PHE A 143 1.94 6.52 9.32
CA PHE A 143 0.88 5.90 8.53
C PHE A 143 0.58 4.50 9.04
N ARG A 144 -0.70 4.14 9.03
CA ARG A 144 -1.09 2.74 9.01
C ARG A 144 -0.76 2.18 7.64
N ARG A 145 -0.25 0.95 7.62
CA ARG A 145 0.28 0.33 6.40
C ARG A 145 -0.83 0.03 5.40
N MET A 146 -0.67 0.49 4.17
CA MET A 146 -1.59 0.24 3.07
C MET A 146 -0.88 0.34 1.71
N THR A 147 -1.52 -0.20 0.68
CA THR A 147 -1.12 0.01 -0.72
C THR A 147 -2.27 0.67 -1.47
N LEU A 148 -1.96 1.71 -2.24
CA LEU A 148 -2.92 2.40 -3.09
C LEU A 148 -2.53 2.22 -4.55
N LEU A 149 -3.51 1.99 -5.41
CA LEU A 149 -3.36 2.12 -6.86
C LEU A 149 -3.96 3.45 -7.29
N LEU A 150 -3.17 4.27 -7.95
CA LEU A 150 -3.56 5.59 -8.44
C LEU A 150 -3.63 5.57 -9.96
N ARG A 151 -4.73 6.08 -10.51
CA ARG A 151 -4.92 6.24 -11.97
C ARG A 151 -5.81 7.44 -12.22
N GLY A 152 -5.53 8.21 -13.27
CA GLY A 152 -6.42 9.26 -13.74
C GLY A 152 -6.73 10.33 -12.69
N GLY A 153 -5.79 10.66 -11.80
CA GLY A 153 -6.00 11.67 -10.76
C GLY A 153 -6.79 11.19 -9.55
N GLN A 154 -6.99 9.88 -9.36
CA GLN A 154 -7.76 9.32 -8.24
C GLN A 154 -7.16 8.03 -7.70
N ILE A 155 -7.57 7.66 -6.49
CA ILE A 155 -7.27 6.37 -5.87
C ILE A 155 -8.28 5.35 -6.38
N THR A 156 -7.87 4.43 -7.25
CA THR A 156 -8.78 3.46 -7.88
C THR A 156 -8.90 2.16 -7.09
N ARG A 157 -7.89 1.78 -6.32
CA ARG A 157 -7.93 0.61 -5.44
C ARG A 157 -7.14 0.82 -4.17
N VAL A 158 -7.58 0.15 -3.11
CA VAL A 158 -7.02 0.25 -1.76
C VAL A 158 -6.80 -1.16 -1.23
N ASP A 159 -5.60 -1.43 -0.74
CA ASP A 159 -5.27 -2.61 0.06
C ASP A 159 -4.99 -2.18 1.50
N TYR A 160 -5.96 -2.39 2.38
CA TYR A 160 -5.90 -2.07 3.80
C TYR A 160 -6.84 -2.98 4.62
N PRO A 161 -6.42 -3.45 5.81
CA PRO A 161 -5.08 -3.35 6.38
C PRO A 161 -4.10 -4.36 5.74
N VAL A 162 -2.83 -3.97 5.60
CA VAL A 162 -1.76 -4.90 5.19
C VAL A 162 -1.16 -5.55 6.43
N GLU A 163 -1.73 -6.67 6.87
CA GLU A 163 -1.25 -7.39 8.07
C GLU A 163 -0.07 -8.34 7.76
N ARG A 164 -0.11 -9.01 6.62
CA ARG A 164 0.92 -9.95 6.16
C ARG A 164 1.92 -9.25 5.25
N VAL A 165 2.89 -8.58 5.85
CA VAL A 165 3.89 -7.75 5.14
C VAL A 165 4.71 -8.55 4.13
N GLU A 166 4.90 -9.85 4.35
CA GLU A 166 5.58 -10.77 3.45
C GLU A 166 4.80 -11.05 2.16
N GLU A 167 3.49 -10.80 2.13
CA GLU A 167 2.64 -11.01 0.96
C GLU A 167 2.44 -9.73 0.13
N ALA A 168 2.98 -8.60 0.56
CA ALA A 168 2.67 -7.30 -0.03
C ALA A 168 2.93 -7.21 -1.55
N GLY A 169 3.99 -7.82 -2.05
CA GLY A 169 4.26 -7.89 -3.49
C GLY A 169 3.19 -8.68 -4.25
N LYS A 170 2.76 -9.82 -3.71
CA LYS A 170 1.66 -10.62 -4.29
C LYS A 170 0.31 -9.91 -4.19
N ARG A 171 0.05 -9.20 -3.10
CA ARG A 171 -1.16 -8.38 -2.94
C ARG A 171 -1.19 -7.23 -3.94
N ALA A 172 -0.04 -6.59 -4.17
CA ALA A 172 0.14 -5.58 -5.21
C ALA A 172 -0.18 -6.09 -6.61
N GLU A 173 0.20 -7.32 -6.95
CA GLU A 173 -0.22 -7.93 -8.23
C GLU A 173 -1.75 -8.06 -8.34
N GLY A 174 -2.44 -8.35 -7.23
CA GLY A 174 -3.91 -8.39 -7.16
C GLY A 174 -4.55 -7.03 -7.44
N LEU A 175 -3.94 -5.95 -6.97
CA LEU A 175 -4.38 -4.57 -7.27
C LEU A 175 -4.29 -4.27 -8.78
N LEU A 176 -3.38 -4.89 -9.52
CA LEU A 176 -3.21 -4.66 -10.96
C LEU A 176 -4.10 -5.52 -11.86
N ARG A 177 -4.94 -6.39 -11.30
CA ARG A 177 -5.87 -7.21 -12.10
C ARG A 177 -6.80 -6.34 -12.93
N SER A 178 -6.92 -6.64 -14.22
CA SER A 178 -7.91 -6.04 -15.11
C SER A 178 -9.33 -6.28 -14.61
N GLU A 179 -10.27 -5.46 -15.08
CA GLU A 179 -11.69 -5.64 -14.78
C GLU A 179 -12.20 -7.02 -15.26
N GLN A 180 -11.68 -7.49 -16.40
CA GLN A 180 -11.99 -8.81 -16.91
C GLN A 180 -11.48 -9.93 -16.00
N GLU A 181 -10.22 -9.89 -15.56
CA GLU A 181 -9.67 -10.86 -14.60
C GLU A 181 -10.47 -10.89 -13.29
N LEU A 182 -10.93 -9.73 -12.81
CA LEU A 182 -11.77 -9.64 -11.61
C LEU A 182 -13.17 -10.23 -11.84
N MET A 183 -13.77 -9.97 -12.99
CA MET A 183 -15.09 -10.50 -13.34
C MET A 183 -15.04 -12.03 -13.46
N GLU A 184 -14.05 -12.58 -14.14
CA GLU A 184 -13.82 -14.02 -14.27
C GLU A 184 -13.62 -14.70 -12.90
N GLU A 185 -12.93 -14.05 -11.97
CA GLU A 185 -12.74 -14.55 -10.59
C GLU A 185 -14.06 -14.57 -9.79
N VAL A 186 -14.90 -13.55 -9.95
CA VAL A 186 -16.23 -13.52 -9.32
C VAL A 186 -17.11 -14.65 -9.86
N GLU A 187 -17.15 -14.83 -11.17
CA GLU A 187 -17.90 -15.90 -11.82
C GLU A 187 -17.43 -17.29 -11.36
N ALA A 188 -16.10 -17.51 -11.29
CA ALA A 188 -15.52 -18.75 -10.82
C ALA A 188 -15.86 -19.03 -9.34
N ARG A 189 -15.83 -18.00 -8.48
CA ARG A 189 -16.20 -18.12 -7.07
C ARG A 189 -17.67 -18.47 -6.90
N ASP A 190 -18.55 -17.82 -7.66
CA ASP A 190 -20.00 -18.04 -7.59
C ASP A 190 -20.35 -19.45 -8.09
N ALA A 191 -19.69 -19.92 -9.16
CA ALA A 191 -19.82 -21.30 -9.65
C ALA A 191 -19.34 -22.33 -8.60
N ALA A 192 -18.21 -22.09 -7.93
CA ALA A 192 -17.69 -22.97 -6.89
C ALA A 192 -18.63 -23.02 -5.67
N ALA A 193 -19.19 -21.88 -5.26
CA ALA A 193 -20.16 -21.81 -4.18
C ALA A 193 -21.46 -22.57 -4.51
N ALA A 194 -21.95 -22.44 -5.75
CA ALA A 194 -23.11 -23.20 -6.23
C ALA A 194 -22.85 -24.71 -6.23
N ALA A 195 -21.69 -25.14 -6.70
CA ALA A 195 -21.29 -26.56 -6.70
C ALA A 195 -21.18 -27.13 -5.28
N ALA A 196 -20.60 -26.36 -4.34
CA ALA A 196 -20.52 -26.76 -2.93
C ALA A 196 -21.91 -26.89 -2.29
N ALA A 197 -22.83 -25.96 -2.57
CA ALA A 197 -24.20 -26.00 -2.08
C ALA A 197 -24.97 -27.22 -2.63
N ALA A 198 -24.82 -27.53 -3.93
CA ALA A 198 -25.45 -28.70 -4.54
C ALA A 198 -24.94 -30.01 -3.95
N LYS A 199 -23.63 -30.12 -3.69
CA LYS A 199 -23.04 -31.29 -3.04
C LYS A 199 -23.57 -31.48 -1.61
N ALA A 200 -23.65 -30.40 -0.82
CA ALA A 200 -24.19 -30.46 0.54
C ALA A 200 -25.66 -30.88 0.58
N GLN A 201 -26.47 -30.46 -0.41
CA GLN A 201 -27.87 -30.90 -0.54
C GLN A 201 -28.00 -32.38 -0.88
N ALA A 202 -27.15 -32.89 -1.79
CA ALA A 202 -27.15 -34.31 -2.15
C ALA A 202 -26.74 -35.21 -0.98
N GLU A 203 -25.76 -34.79 -0.17
CA GLU A 203 -25.33 -35.51 1.03
C GLU A 203 -26.38 -35.47 2.16
N ALA A 204 -27.20 -34.43 2.25
CA ALA A 204 -28.29 -34.34 3.23
C ALA A 204 -29.54 -35.14 2.85
N GLN A 205 -29.65 -35.58 1.60
CA GLN A 205 -30.76 -36.38 1.07
C GLN A 205 -30.43 -37.88 0.96
N ALA A 206 -29.19 -38.27 1.25
CA ALA A 206 -28.69 -39.65 1.27
C ALA A 206 -28.67 -40.20 2.70
#